data_AF-A0A6J1W4K0-F1
#
_entry.id   AF-A0A6J1W4K0-F1
#
_cell.length_a   1.000
_cell.length_b   1.000
_cell.length_c   1.000
_cell.angle_alpha   90.00
_cell.angle_beta   90.00
_cell.angle_gamma   90.00
#
_symmetry.space_group_name_H-M   'P 1'
#
loop_
_entity.id
_entity.type
_entity.pdbx_description
1 polymer ?
#
loop_
_entity_poly.entity_id
_entity_poly.type
_entity_poly.pdbx_seq_one_letter_code
_entity_poly.pdbx_strand_id
1 'polypeptide(L)'
;MLSAPGFLLIGWSTNVIVLGTGLLFYSFAAAVVVPCLSTVVSSYGLDSQKGIVMGILRSLGALARALGPVASATVYWLAGAEVCFTACASLFLLPFVLLRCMPKQSKQE
;
A
#
# COMPACT_ATOMS: atom_id res chain seq x y z
N MET A 1 10.40 -0.89 3.80
CA MET A 1 11.06 -1.64 4.89
C MET A 1 10.47 -1.28 6.27
N LEU A 2 9.95 -0.07 6.52
CA LEU A 2 9.25 0.23 7.78
C LEU A 2 7.91 -0.49 7.98
N SER A 3 7.06 -0.62 6.97
CA SER A 3 5.69 -1.13 7.15
C SER A 3 5.58 -2.61 7.51
N ALA A 4 6.62 -3.42 7.25
CA ALA A 4 6.62 -4.86 7.49
C ALA A 4 6.58 -5.25 8.98
N PRO A 5 7.42 -4.70 9.88
CA PRO A 5 7.29 -4.97 11.31
C PRO A 5 6.00 -4.37 11.92
N GLY A 6 5.47 -3.27 11.36
CA GLY A 6 4.27 -2.60 11.89
C GLY A 6 2.99 -3.44 11.79
N PHE A 7 2.80 -4.15 10.68
CA PHE A 7 1.64 -5.06 10.52
C PHE A 7 1.79 -6.35 11.33
N LEU A 8 3.02 -6.87 11.49
CA LEU A 8 3.28 -8.02 12.37
C LEU A 8 3.00 -7.67 13.85
N LEU A 9 3.39 -6.46 14.28
CA LEU A 9 3.10 -5.94 15.61
C LEU A 9 1.60 -5.70 15.85
N ILE A 10 0.87 -5.18 14.86
CA ILE A 10 -0.59 -4.96 14.96
C ILE A 10 -1.37 -6.28 15.07
N GLY A 11 -0.98 -7.32 14.33
CA GLY A 11 -1.66 -8.63 14.37
C GLY A 11 -1.54 -9.35 15.71
N TRP A 12 -0.44 -9.15 16.44
CA TRP A 12 -0.16 -9.80 17.74
C TRP A 12 -0.34 -8.88 18.95
N SER A 13 -0.84 -7.66 18.74
CA SER A 13 -0.86 -6.62 19.77
C SER A 13 -1.94 -6.87 20.84
N THR A 14 -1.53 -7.37 22.00
CA THR A 14 -2.40 -7.49 23.19
C THR A 14 -2.58 -6.15 23.94
N ASN A 15 -1.85 -5.08 23.58
CA ASN A 15 -1.82 -3.81 24.33
C ASN A 15 -2.05 -2.56 23.45
N VAL A 16 -2.81 -1.58 23.95
CA VAL A 16 -3.16 -0.32 23.24
C VAL A 16 -1.93 0.48 22.80
N ILE A 17 -0.85 0.46 23.58
CA ILE A 17 0.40 1.17 23.27
C ILE A 17 1.10 0.60 22.01
N VAL A 18 1.04 -0.73 21.83
CA VAL A 18 1.63 -1.42 20.67
C VAL A 18 0.78 -1.15 19.42
N LEU A 19 -0.53 -1.08 19.57
CA LEU A 19 -1.46 -0.66 18.52
C LEU A 19 -1.19 0.79 18.06
N GLY A 20 -1.00 1.72 19.01
CA GLY A 20 -0.72 3.13 18.70
C GLY A 20 0.62 3.35 17.99
N THR A 21 1.67 2.66 18.44
CA THR A 21 2.99 2.72 17.78
C THR A 21 2.96 2.11 16.37
N GLY A 22 2.23 1.02 16.16
CA GLY A 22 1.98 0.46 14.84
C GLY A 22 1.23 1.43 13.90
N LEU A 23 0.22 2.13 14.42
CA LEU A 23 -0.58 3.08 13.64
C LEU A 23 0.21 4.32 13.21
N LEU A 24 1.11 4.82 14.08
CA LEU A 24 2.01 5.92 13.74
C LEU A 24 2.90 5.55 12.54
N PHE A 25 3.48 4.35 12.58
CA PHE A 25 4.34 3.87 11.51
C PHE A 25 3.59 3.62 10.20
N TYR A 26 2.39 3.06 10.32
CA TYR A 26 1.49 2.88 9.18
C TYR A 26 1.13 4.23 8.53
N SER A 27 0.82 5.24 9.34
CA SER A 27 0.48 6.59 8.86
C SER A 27 1.65 7.23 8.11
N PHE A 28 2.87 7.14 8.65
CA PHE A 28 4.07 7.64 7.98
C PHE A 28 4.30 6.93 6.63
N ALA A 29 4.15 5.60 6.59
CA ALA A 29 4.30 4.84 5.36
C ALA A 29 3.23 5.22 4.31
N ALA A 30 1.96 5.33 4.73
CA ALA A 30 0.85 5.68 3.85
C ALA A 30 1.00 7.12 3.29
N ALA A 31 1.50 8.05 4.09
CA ALA A 31 1.74 9.43 3.69
C ALA A 31 2.80 9.55 2.58
N VAL A 32 3.79 8.65 2.54
CA VAL A 32 4.89 8.70 1.55
C VAL A 32 4.55 7.92 0.28
N VAL A 33 3.86 6.77 0.38
CA VAL A 33 3.61 5.89 -0.78
C VAL A 33 2.79 6.55 -1.88
N VAL A 34 1.68 7.21 -1.54
CA VAL A 34 0.79 7.84 -2.53
C VAL A 34 1.49 8.95 -3.32
N PRO A 35 2.14 9.95 -2.70
CA PRO A 35 2.85 10.98 -3.44
C PRO A 35 4.04 10.42 -4.21
N CYS A 36 4.83 9.48 -3.66
CA CYS A 36 5.94 8.88 -4.42
C CYS A 36 5.46 8.17 -5.68
N LEU A 37 4.40 7.36 -5.60
CA LEU A 37 3.86 6.67 -6.77
C LEU A 37 3.33 7.67 -7.81
N SER A 38 2.65 8.72 -7.34
CA SER A 38 2.14 9.79 -8.18
C SER A 38 3.27 10.56 -8.89
N THR A 39 4.37 10.85 -8.20
CA THR A 39 5.54 11.52 -8.79
C THR A 39 6.19 10.64 -9.84
N VAL A 40 6.42 9.36 -9.53
CA VAL A 40 7.00 8.39 -10.47
C VAL A 40 6.16 8.30 -11.72
N VAL A 41 4.83 8.15 -11.59
CA VAL A 41 3.91 8.09 -12.73
C VAL A 41 3.82 9.42 -13.49
N SER A 42 3.88 10.56 -12.82
CA SER A 42 3.88 11.88 -13.48
C SER A 42 5.11 12.09 -14.37
N SER A 43 6.23 11.43 -14.04
CA SER A 43 7.42 11.40 -14.91
C SER A 43 7.27 10.50 -16.14
N TYR A 44 6.24 9.64 -16.23
CA TYR A 44 5.97 8.85 -17.43
C TYR A 44 5.05 9.61 -18.41
N GLY A 45 5.47 9.68 -19.68
CA GLY A 45 4.67 10.19 -20.79
C GLY A 45 4.95 11.65 -21.18
N LEU A 46 4.66 12.00 -22.43
CA LEU A 46 4.72 13.39 -22.92
C LEU A 46 3.63 14.25 -22.26
N ASP A 47 3.84 15.57 -22.17
CA ASP A 47 2.92 16.53 -21.55
C ASP A 47 1.45 16.40 -21.97
N SER A 48 1.18 15.98 -23.21
CA SER A 48 -0.17 15.76 -23.73
C SER A 48 -0.90 14.56 -23.11
N GLN A 49 -0.18 13.55 -22.61
CA GLN A 49 -0.77 12.30 -22.09
C GLN A 49 -0.78 12.22 -20.55
N LYS A 50 -0.17 13.19 -19.85
CA LYS A 50 -0.09 13.23 -18.38
C LYS A 50 -1.46 13.16 -17.70
N GLY A 51 -2.48 13.77 -18.30
CA GLY A 51 -3.86 13.71 -17.80
C GLY A 51 -4.46 12.30 -17.81
N ILE A 52 -4.23 11.53 -18.88
CA ILE A 52 -4.70 10.14 -18.99
C ILE A 52 -3.96 9.25 -17.99
N VAL A 53 -2.64 9.39 -17.92
CA VAL A 53 -1.77 8.59 -17.04
C VAL A 53 -2.14 8.81 -15.56
N MET A 54 -2.34 10.07 -15.14
CA MET A 54 -2.80 10.41 -13.79
C MET A 54 -4.26 9.98 -13.55
N GLY A 55 -5.10 10.02 -14.58
CA GLY A 55 -6.48 9.54 -14.54
C GLY A 55 -6.57 8.03 -14.28
N ILE A 56 -5.72 7.23 -14.95
CA ILE A 56 -5.62 5.78 -14.73
C ILE A 56 -5.23 5.49 -13.29
N LEU A 57 -4.23 6.19 -12.74
CA LEU A 57 -3.84 6.04 -11.33
C LEU A 57 -4.99 6.33 -10.37
N ARG A 58 -5.73 7.42 -10.61
CA ARG A 58 -6.86 7.79 -9.75
C ARG A 58 -8.02 6.80 -9.84
N SER A 59 -8.30 6.27 -11.03
CA SER A 59 -9.31 5.22 -11.23
C SER A 59 -8.90 3.91 -10.56
N LEU A 60 -7.64 3.49 -10.67
CA LEU A 60 -7.10 2.34 -9.94
C LEU A 60 -7.22 2.53 -8.41
N GLY A 61 -6.94 3.73 -7.92
CA GLY A 61 -7.12 4.08 -6.51
C GLY A 61 -8.57 3.97 -6.04
N ALA A 62 -9.53 4.40 -6.87
CA ALA A 62 -10.96 4.24 -6.59
C ALA A 62 -11.38 2.77 -6.59
N LEU A 63 -10.88 1.96 -7.54
CA LEU A 63 -11.13 0.53 -7.59
C LEU A 63 -10.57 -0.19 -6.36
N ALA A 64 -9.34 0.15 -5.94
CA ALA A 64 -8.74 -0.39 -4.72
C ALA A 64 -9.56 -0.02 -3.48
N ARG A 65 -10.14 1.19 -3.42
CA ARG A 65 -11.03 1.62 -2.33
C ARG A 65 -12.37 0.90 -2.33
N ALA A 66 -12.87 0.47 -3.48
CA ALA A 66 -14.10 -0.32 -3.58
C ALA A 66 -13.85 -1.79 -3.20
N LEU A 67 -12.77 -2.41 -3.70
CA LEU A 67 -12.48 -3.83 -3.49
C LEU A 67 -11.83 -4.12 -2.13
N GLY A 68 -11.03 -3.20 -1.59
CA GLY A 68 -10.31 -3.39 -0.33
C GLY A 68 -11.21 -3.75 0.86
N PRO A 69 -12.27 -2.98 1.14
CA PRO A 69 -13.19 -3.27 2.24
C PRO A 69 -13.95 -4.58 2.03
N VAL A 70 -14.36 -4.89 0.79
CA VAL A 70 -15.09 -6.13 0.46
C VAL A 70 -14.21 -7.34 0.73
N ALA A 71 -12.99 -7.36 0.21
CA ALA A 71 -12.04 -8.46 0.43
C ALA A 71 -11.69 -8.60 1.92
N SER A 72 -11.44 -7.49 2.60
CA SER A 72 -11.09 -7.49 4.03
C SER A 72 -12.26 -7.99 4.89
N ALA A 73 -13.49 -7.56 4.61
CA ALA A 73 -14.67 -8.01 5.34
C ALA A 73 -14.91 -9.51 5.14
N THR A 74 -14.75 -10.02 3.92
CA THR A 74 -14.87 -11.45 3.61
C THR A 74 -13.86 -12.28 4.41
N VAL A 75 -12.57 -11.91 4.38
CA VAL A 75 -11.53 -12.66 5.10
C VAL A 75 -11.72 -12.57 6.62
N TYR A 76 -12.12 -11.41 7.14
CA TYR A 76 -12.40 -11.24 8.56
C TYR A 76 -13.53 -12.16 9.04
N TRP A 77 -14.61 -12.28 8.26
CA TRP A 77 -15.76 -13.10 8.62
C TRP A 77 -15.48 -14.61 8.53
N LEU A 78 -14.62 -15.03 7.59
CA LEU A 78 -14.31 -16.45 7.36
C LEU A 78 -13.22 -16.98 8.29
N ALA A 79 -12.18 -16.19 8.56
CA ALA A 79 -10.95 -16.66 9.20
C ALA A 79 -10.57 -15.89 10.49
N GLY A 80 -11.35 -14.88 10.88
CA GLY A 80 -11.12 -14.09 12.08
C GLY A 80 -10.07 -12.98 11.91
N ALA A 81 -9.95 -12.14 12.95
CA ALA A 81 -9.13 -10.93 12.93
C ALA A 81 -7.63 -11.21 12.68
N GLU A 82 -7.05 -12.19 13.37
CA GLU A 82 -5.62 -12.51 13.30
C GLU A 82 -5.19 -12.90 11.87
N VAL A 83 -5.97 -13.75 11.20
CA VAL A 83 -5.69 -14.17 9.82
C VAL A 83 -5.87 -13.01 8.85
N CYS A 84 -6.86 -12.15 9.08
CA CYS A 84 -7.11 -10.99 8.24
C CYS A 84 -5.97 -9.97 8.29
N PHE A 85 -5.44 -9.68 9.48
CA PHE A 85 -4.31 -8.76 9.65
C PHE A 85 -2.99 -9.34 9.13
N THR A 86 -2.73 -10.64 9.35
CA THR A 86 -1.52 -11.31 8.83
C THR A 86 -1.55 -11.46 7.30
N ALA A 87 -2.73 -11.72 6.72
CA ALA A 87 -2.91 -11.76 5.27
C ALA A 87 -2.68 -10.38 4.64
N CYS A 88 -3.22 -9.30 5.23
CA CYS A 88 -2.96 -7.93 4.79
C CYS A 88 -1.47 -7.56 4.91
N ALA A 89 -0.80 -7.99 5.99
CA ALA A 89 0.65 -7.80 6.18
C ALA A 89 1.45 -8.43 5.03
N SER A 90 1.12 -9.68 4.70
CA SER A 90 1.77 -10.44 3.62
C SER A 90 1.48 -9.83 2.26
N LEU A 91 0.24 -9.40 2.00
CA LEU A 91 -0.13 -8.73 0.76
C LEU A 91 0.63 -7.40 0.58
N PHE A 92 0.98 -6.71 1.66
CA PHE A 92 1.81 -5.49 1.61
C PHE A 92 3.27 -5.76 1.20
N LEU A 93 3.77 -7.00 1.31
CA LEU A 93 5.06 -7.38 0.72
C LEU A 93 5.02 -7.43 -0.81
N LEU A 94 3.85 -7.71 -1.41
CA LEU A 94 3.69 -7.84 -2.86
C LEU A 94 4.10 -6.57 -3.64
N PRO A 95 3.60 -5.35 -3.32
CA PRO A 95 4.07 -4.14 -3.99
C PRO A 95 5.55 -3.87 -3.77
N PHE A 96 6.13 -4.29 -2.65
CA PHE A 96 7.57 -4.16 -2.41
C PHE A 96 8.39 -5.08 -3.31
N VAL A 97 7.96 -6.33 -3.50
CA VAL A 97 8.60 -7.26 -4.45
C VAL A 97 8.45 -6.73 -5.88
N LEU A 98 7.27 -6.24 -6.25
CA LEU A 98 7.05 -5.58 -7.54
C LEU A 98 7.98 -4.36 -7.73
N LEU A 99 8.13 -3.48 -6.74
CA LEU A 99 9.07 -2.35 -6.78
C LEU A 99 10.54 -2.78 -6.88
N ARG A 100 10.91 -3.91 -6.27
CA ARG A 100 12.25 -4.50 -6.40
C ARG A 100 12.49 -5.13 -7.78
N CYS A 101 11.43 -5.68 -8.36
CA CYS A 101 11.45 -6.34 -9.66
C CYS A 101 11.33 -5.34 -10.82
N MET A 102 10.79 -4.14 -10.56
CA MET A 102 10.79 -3.05 -11.53
C MET A 102 12.24 -2.67 -11.83
N PRO A 103 12.71 -2.85 -13.08
CA PRO A 103 14.05 -2.45 -13.46
C PRO A 103 14.16 -0.95 -13.22
N LYS A 104 15.18 -0.60 -12.42
CA LYS A 104 15.58 0.78 -12.12
C LYS A 104 15.58 1.55 -13.44
N GLN A 105 14.64 2.47 -13.62
CA GLN A 105 14.69 3.38 -14.75
C GLN A 105 15.90 4.29 -14.50
N SER A 106 17.02 3.89 -15.08
CA SER A 106 18.06 4.83 -15.48
C SER A 106 17.43 5.80 -16.47
N LYS A 107 17.92 7.04 -16.46
CA LYS A 107 17.91 8.00 -17.58
C LYS A 107 16.61 8.86 -17.72
N GLN A 108 16.67 10.15 -18.06
CA GLN A 108 17.75 11.09 -18.44
C GLN A 108 17.47 12.47 -17.84
N GLU A 109 18.56 13.21 -17.59
CA GLU A 109 18.61 14.66 -17.39
C GLU A 109 17.73 15.43 -18.38
#